data_AF-A0A9E5U9J8-F1
#
_entry.id   AF-A0A9E5U9J8-F1
#
_cell.length_a   1.000
_cell.length_b   1.000
_cell.length_c   1.000
_cell.angle_alpha   90.00
_cell.angle_beta   90.00
_cell.angle_gamma   90.00
#
_symmetry.space_group_name_H-M   'P 1'
#
loop_
_entity.id
_entity.type
_entity.pdbx_description
1 polymer ?
#
loop_
_entity_poly.entity_id
_entity_poly.type
_entity_poly.pdbx_seq_one_letter_code
_entity_poly.pdbx_strand_id
1 'polypeptide(L)' 'EGPSFHSAKWEHEHELAGKRVAVIGTGASALQLVPELGKTAGKLYVMQRSPAWM' A
#
# COMPACT_ATOMS: atom_id res chain seq x y z
N GLU A 1 8.41 3.59 -14.65
CA GLU A 1 8.68 2.33 -13.92
C GLU A 1 9.10 2.68 -12.49
N GLY A 2 8.91 1.76 -11.54
CA GLY A 2 9.24 1.96 -10.11
C GLY A 2 9.17 0.64 -9.33
N PRO A 3 9.58 0.61 -8.05
CA PRO A 3 9.57 -0.61 -7.25
C PRO A 3 8.19 -1.26 -7.16
N SER A 4 8.17 -2.60 -7.19
CA SER A 4 6.96 -3.40 -7.10
C SER A 4 7.25 -4.68 -6.34
N PHE A 5 6.72 -4.79 -5.13
CA PHE A 5 6.95 -5.91 -4.22
C PHE A 5 5.66 -6.31 -3.50
N HIS A 6 5.65 -7.53 -2.97
CA HIS A 6 4.50 -8.08 -2.23
C HIS A 6 4.62 -7.71 -0.75
N SER A 7 3.50 -7.42 -0.06
CA SER A 7 3.52 -7.02 1.36
C SER A 7 4.17 -8.07 2.29
N ALA A 8 4.05 -9.35 1.95
CA ALA A 8 4.71 -10.46 2.66
C ALA A 8 6.24 -10.52 2.46
N LYS A 9 6.80 -9.77 1.51
CA LYS A 9 8.24 -9.63 1.23
C LYS A 9 8.57 -8.15 1.15
N TRP A 10 8.34 -7.45 2.25
CA TRP A 10 8.50 -6.00 2.29
C TRP A 10 9.96 -5.58 2.05
N GLU A 11 10.17 -4.64 1.14
CA GLU A 11 11.49 -4.09 0.79
C GLU A 11 11.72 -2.78 1.57
N HIS A 12 12.46 -2.87 2.68
CA HIS A 12 12.69 -1.74 3.60
C HIS A 12 13.63 -0.65 3.05
N GLU A 13 14.34 -0.92 1.96
CA GLU A 13 15.26 0.01 1.30
C GLU A 13 14.55 1.10 0.48
N HIS A 14 13.25 0.96 0.26
CA HIS A 14 12.46 1.90 -0.54
C HIS A 14 11.71 2.89 0.33
N GLU A 15 12.21 4.14 0.37
CA GLU A 15 11.47 5.25 0.99
C GLU A 15 10.17 5.53 0.21
N LEU A 16 9.04 5.62 0.91
CA LEU A 16 7.71 5.83 0.31
C LEU A 16 7.15 7.22 0.60
N ALA A 17 7.78 7.99 1.50
CA ALA A 17 7.36 9.34 1.86
C ALA A 17 7.27 10.26 0.63
N GLY A 18 6.15 10.99 0.50
CA GLY A 18 5.90 11.92 -0.61
C GLY A 18 5.71 11.28 -1.99
N LYS A 19 5.87 9.95 -2.12
CA LYS A 19 5.71 9.25 -3.40
C LYS A 19 4.25 8.96 -3.72
N ARG A 20 4.01 8.64 -5.00
CA ARG A 20 2.75 8.06 -5.47
C ARG A 20 2.83 6.54 -5.28
N VAL A 21 1.98 6.00 -4.43
CA VAL A 21 1.96 4.58 -4.06
C VAL A 21 0.63 3.97 -4.48
N ALA A 22 0.67 2.76 -5.03
CA ALA A 22 -0.52 1.97 -5.34
C ALA A 22 -0.50 0.68 -4.52
N VAL A 23 -1.59 0.40 -3.81
CA VAL A 23 -1.82 -0.86 -3.09
C VAL A 23 -2.89 -1.65 -3.84
N ILE A 24 -2.56 -2.88 -4.20
CA ILE A 24 -3.48 -3.79 -4.87
C ILE A 24 -4.00 -4.80 -3.84
N GLY A 25 -5.33 -4.82 -3.65
CA GLY A 25 -5.99 -5.64 -2.66
C GLY A 25 -6.38 -4.88 -1.39
N THR A 26 -7.43 -5.37 -0.74
CA THR A 26 -8.13 -4.72 0.39
C THR A 26 -8.39 -5.69 1.55
N GLY A 27 -7.62 -6.81 1.63
CA GLY A 27 -7.72 -7.79 2.72
C GLY A 27 -7.03 -7.35 4.01
N ALA A 28 -6.86 -8.28 4.96
CA ALA A 28 -6.30 -8.00 6.29
C ALA A 28 -4.94 -7.28 6.26
N SER A 29 -4.02 -7.65 5.35
CA SER A 29 -2.75 -6.94 5.22
C SER A 29 -2.98 -5.49 4.82
N ALA A 30 -3.81 -5.24 3.79
CA ALA A 30 -4.14 -3.89 3.31
C ALA A 30 -4.73 -3.02 4.43
N LEU A 31 -5.58 -3.59 5.28
CA LEU A 31 -6.19 -2.90 6.41
C LEU A 31 -5.15 -2.34 7.39
N GLN A 32 -4.03 -3.04 7.59
CA GLN A 32 -2.95 -2.61 8.49
C GLN A 32 -2.01 -1.61 7.81
N LEU A 33 -1.66 -1.84 6.53
CA LEU A 33 -0.65 -1.04 5.82
C LEU A 33 -1.21 0.26 5.22
N VAL A 34 -2.44 0.29 4.71
CA VAL A 34 -3.02 1.46 4.05
C VAL A 34 -3.12 2.67 4.99
N PRO A 35 -3.55 2.55 6.26
CA PRO A 35 -3.58 3.68 7.18
C PRO A 35 -2.20 4.29 7.44
N GLU A 36 -1.16 3.45 7.60
CA GLU A 36 0.21 3.93 7.84
C GLU A 36 0.80 4.58 6.59
N LEU A 37 0.58 3.98 5.40
CA LEU A 37 0.99 4.58 4.13
C LEU A 37 0.24 5.88 3.85
N GLY A 38 -1.02 6.00 4.28
CA GLY A 38 -1.81 7.22 4.12
C GLY A 38 -1.26 8.43 4.89
N LYS A 39 -0.45 8.19 5.94
CA LYS A 39 0.21 9.26 6.70
C LYS A 39 1.46 9.80 6.02
N THR A 40 2.12 9.00 5.18
CA THR A 40 3.47 9.29 4.66
C THR A 40 3.53 9.45 3.15
N ALA A 41 2.76 8.69 2.39
CA ALA A 41 2.73 8.77 0.94
C ALA A 41 2.14 10.12 0.49
N GLY A 42 2.71 10.71 -0.57
CA GLY A 42 2.18 11.96 -1.13
C GLY A 42 0.85 11.75 -1.86
N LYS A 43 0.66 10.57 -2.45
CA LYS A 43 -0.64 10.13 -2.99
C LYS A 43 -0.75 8.62 -2.90
N LEU A 44 -1.83 8.13 -2.29
CA LEU A 44 -2.12 6.71 -2.17
C LEU A 44 -3.32 6.34 -3.05
N TYR A 45 -3.16 5.29 -3.87
CA TYR A 45 -4.22 4.67 -4.65
C TYR A 45 -4.48 3.26 -4.11
N VAL A 46 -5.75 2.94 -3.84
CA VAL A 46 -6.16 1.60 -3.39
C VAL A 46 -6.97 0.95 -4.50
N MET A 47 -6.46 -0.14 -5.05
CA MET A 47 -7.10 -0.90 -6.11
C MET A 47 -7.86 -2.07 -5.49
N GLN A 48 -9.17 -1.88 -5.32
CA GLN A 48 -10.06 -2.88 -4.74
C GLN A 48 -10.71 -3.72 -5.85
N ARG A 49 -10.59 -5.05 -5.75
CA ARG A 49 -11.41 -5.98 -6.55
C ARG A 49 -12.73 -6.33 -5.87
N SER A 50 -12.67 -6.61 -4.57
CA SER A 50 -13.83 -7.01 -3.76
C SER A 50 -13.73 -6.31 -2.41
N PRO A 51 -14.82 -5.71 -1.90
CA PRO A 51 -14.82 -5.08 -0.59
C PRO A 51 -14.59 -6.13 0.51
N ALA A 52 -13.81 -5.76 1.52
CA ALA A 52 -13.75 -6.53 2.74
C ALA A 52 -15.00 -6.25 3.58
N TRP A 53 -15.56 -7.28 4.21
CA TRP A 53 -16.59 -7.12 5.23
C TRP A 53 -15.89 -6.75 6.54
N MET A 54 -16.28 -5.62 7.13
CA MET A 54 -15.69 -5.05 8.34
C MET A 54 -16.78 -4.57 9.28
#